data_AF-A0A199AY47-F1
#
_entry.id   AF-A0A199AY47-F1
#
_cell.length_a   1.000
_cell.length_b   1.000
_cell.length_c   1.000
_cell.angle_alpha   90.00
_cell.angle_beta   90.00
_cell.angle_gamma   90.00
#
_symmetry.space_group_name_H-M   'P 1'
#
loop_
_entity.id
_entity.type
_entity.pdbx_description
1 polymer ?
#
loop_
_entity_poly.entity_id
_entity_poly.type
_entity_poly.pdbx_seq_one_letter_code
_entity_poly.pdbx_strand_id
1 'polypeptide(L)'
;MMRAAGAWFLATAVAHGLRYAALVWYADRLAPWWLEALTTALVWVTGIVAIAVGIAAAVTATAWLVEMRRRAYAPVRDPRSRAGLWVGALLVVVNFFRLPVYLEELRRASTRAPSRSDLRRWWAAWAVNVLAVTVALWRGSGEGPQAAADTVLLTALAALAAAWAVRETRGVMRSFSDPSPRFTRRFIAAGILEASATRKD
;
A
#
# COMPACT_ATOMS: atom_id res chain seq x y z
N MET A 1 -2.36 -11.49 7.69
CA MET A 1 -2.68 -11.16 6.30
C MET A 1 -1.77 -10.09 5.68
N MET A 2 -1.81 -8.82 6.10
CA MET A 2 -1.04 -7.72 5.44
C MET A 2 0.46 -7.99 5.23
N ARG A 3 1.16 -8.61 6.20
CA ARG A 3 2.58 -8.98 6.03
C ARG A 3 2.79 -10.00 4.91
N ALA A 4 1.93 -11.01 4.84
CA ALA A 4 2.00 -12.05 3.81
C ALA A 4 1.74 -11.44 2.43
N ALA A 5 0.75 -10.55 2.31
CA ALA A 5 0.50 -9.84 1.05
C ALA A 5 1.73 -9.04 0.58
N GLY A 6 2.35 -8.27 1.48
CA GLY A 6 3.58 -7.54 1.17
C GLY A 6 4.72 -8.46 0.71
N ALA A 7 4.92 -9.59 1.39
CA ALA A 7 5.95 -10.57 1.03
C ALA A 7 5.71 -11.19 -0.35
N TRP A 8 4.47 -11.56 -0.67
CA TRP A 8 4.13 -12.14 -1.98
C TRP A 8 4.20 -11.12 -3.12
N PHE A 9 3.87 -9.85 -2.87
CA PHE A 9 4.11 -8.80 -3.86
C PHE A 9 5.61 -8.59 -4.13
N LEU A 10 6.44 -8.61 -3.09
CA LEU A 10 7.90 -8.57 -3.27
C LEU A 10 8.41 -9.81 -4.03
N ALA A 11 7.93 -11.02 -3.69
CA ALA A 11 8.29 -12.24 -4.40
C ALA A 11 7.88 -12.17 -5.88
N THR A 12 6.71 -11.61 -6.18
CA THR A 12 6.23 -11.39 -7.56
C THR A 12 7.11 -10.39 -8.30
N ALA A 13 7.53 -9.31 -7.64
CA ALA A 13 8.46 -8.34 -8.23
C ALA A 13 9.81 -9.00 -8.57
N VAL A 14 10.35 -9.82 -7.67
CA VAL A 14 11.58 -10.58 -7.91
C VAL A 14 11.39 -11.57 -9.06
N ALA A 15 10.28 -12.31 -9.10
CA ALA A 15 9.99 -13.25 -10.17
C ALA A 15 9.96 -12.58 -11.56
N HIS A 16 9.26 -11.43 -11.67
CA HIS A 16 9.24 -10.66 -12.91
C HIS A 16 10.60 -10.05 -13.22
N GLY A 17 11.35 -9.58 -12.22
CA GLY A 17 12.72 -9.09 -12.40
C GLY A 17 13.66 -10.17 -12.93
N LEU A 18 13.58 -11.40 -12.41
CA LEU A 18 14.34 -12.54 -12.92
C LEU A 18 13.94 -12.90 -14.34
N ARG A 19 12.64 -12.87 -14.67
CA ARG A 19 12.17 -13.08 -16.04
C ARG A 19 12.68 -12.00 -16.99
N TYR A 20 12.64 -10.74 -16.58
CA TYR A 20 13.18 -9.63 -17.36
C TYR A 20 14.69 -9.79 -17.57
N ALA A 21 15.44 -10.14 -16.53
CA ALA A 21 16.87 -10.38 -16.63
C ALA A 21 17.20 -11.54 -17.58
N ALA A 22 16.41 -12.62 -17.56
CA ALA A 22 16.56 -13.73 -18.50
C ALA A 22 16.32 -13.26 -19.95
N LEU A 23 15.26 -12.50 -20.20
CA LEU A 23 14.94 -11.94 -21.52
C LEU A 23 16.05 -11.01 -22.05
N VAL A 24 16.61 -10.16 -21.18
CA VAL A 24 17.70 -9.26 -21.57
C VAL A 24 19.00 -10.04 -21.83
N TRP A 25 19.32 -11.03 -21.00
CA TRP A 25 20.55 -11.81 -21.14
C TRP A 25 20.55 -12.72 -22.38
N TYR A 26 19.38 -13.28 -22.70
CA TYR A 26 19.16 -14.12 -23.87
C TYR A 26 18.51 -13.36 -25.04
N ALA A 27 18.63 -12.03 -25.08
CA ALA A 27 18.06 -11.23 -26.18
C ALA A 27 18.64 -11.61 -27.55
N ASP A 28 19.96 -11.83 -27.61
CA ASP A 28 20.69 -12.20 -28.84
C ASP A 28 21.12 -13.68 -28.85
N ARG A 29 20.56 -14.50 -27.96
CA ARG A 29 20.99 -15.90 -27.75
C ARG A 29 19.79 -16.82 -27.68
N LEU A 30 19.97 -18.08 -28.07
CA LEU A 30 18.93 -19.09 -27.84
C LEU A 30 18.85 -19.40 -26.34
N ALA A 31 17.77 -18.97 -25.70
CA ALA A 31 17.51 -19.32 -24.30
C ALA A 31 17.29 -20.84 -24.18
N PRO A 32 17.87 -21.50 -23.16
CA PRO A 32 17.57 -22.89 -22.90
C PRO A 32 16.11 -23.01 -22.45
N TRP A 33 15.38 -23.97 -23.03
CA TRP A 33 13.93 -24.13 -22.83
C TRP A 33 13.50 -24.24 -21.36
N TRP A 34 14.33 -24.86 -20.52
CA TRP A 34 14.04 -25.06 -19.10
C TRP A 34 14.06 -23.74 -18.32
N LEU A 35 14.88 -22.76 -18.73
CA LEU A 35 14.97 -21.47 -18.06
C LEU A 35 13.74 -20.61 -18.37
N GLU A 36 13.28 -20.63 -19.62
CA GLU A 36 12.02 -19.99 -20.02
C GLU A 36 10.84 -20.62 -19.28
N ALA A 37 10.78 -21.95 -19.22
CA ALA A 37 9.74 -22.67 -18.47
C ALA A 37 9.76 -22.30 -16.98
N LEU A 38 10.93 -22.27 -16.36
CA LEU A 38 11.10 -21.97 -14.94
C LEU A 38 10.69 -20.52 -14.60
N THR A 39 11.19 -19.53 -15.35
CA THR A 39 10.86 -18.11 -15.08
C THR A 39 9.39 -17.82 -15.36
N THR A 40 8.81 -18.46 -16.37
CA THR A 40 7.37 -18.40 -16.65
C THR A 40 6.58 -18.97 -15.48
N ALA A 41 6.87 -20.21 -15.05
CA ALA A 41 6.20 -20.85 -13.92
C ALA A 41 6.30 -20.02 -12.64
N LEU A 42 7.48 -19.45 -12.36
CA LEU A 42 7.70 -18.59 -11.19
C LEU A 42 6.80 -17.35 -11.22
N VAL A 43 6.72 -16.66 -12.36
CA VAL A 43 5.83 -15.49 -12.55
C VAL A 43 4.37 -15.87 -12.35
N TRP A 44 3.92 -16.99 -12.94
CA TRP A 44 2.54 -17.46 -12.80
C TRP A 44 2.19 -17.81 -11.35
N VAL A 45 3.01 -18.61 -10.69
CA VAL A 45 2.76 -19.04 -9.30
C VAL A 45 2.75 -17.84 -8.36
N THR A 46 3.79 -17.00 -8.42
CA THR A 46 3.88 -15.82 -7.53
C THR A 46 2.75 -14.83 -7.80
N GLY A 47 2.41 -14.59 -9.08
CA GLY A 47 1.31 -13.71 -9.47
C GLY A 47 -0.06 -14.18 -8.98
N ILE A 48 -0.40 -15.46 -9.18
CA ILE A 48 -1.67 -16.04 -8.71
C ILE A 48 -1.77 -15.94 -7.18
N VAL A 49 -0.71 -16.33 -6.47
CA VAL A 49 -0.72 -16.27 -5.01
C VAL A 49 -0.82 -14.82 -4.53
N ALA A 50 -0.08 -13.89 -5.13
CA ALA A 50 -0.12 -12.47 -4.80
C ALA A 50 -1.52 -11.86 -4.97
N ILE A 51 -2.23 -12.23 -6.04
CA ILE A 51 -3.63 -11.82 -6.24
C ILE A 51 -4.51 -12.36 -5.11
N ALA A 52 -4.43 -13.66 -4.81
CA ALA A 52 -5.25 -14.28 -3.77
C ALA A 52 -5.01 -13.65 -2.38
N VAL A 53 -3.74 -13.47 -1.98
CA VAL A 53 -3.43 -12.83 -0.70
C VAL A 53 -3.72 -11.33 -0.70
N GLY A 54 -3.66 -10.67 -1.86
CA GLY A 54 -4.04 -9.27 -2.05
C GLY A 54 -5.54 -9.06 -1.80
N ILE A 55 -6.39 -9.92 -2.36
CA ILE A 55 -7.84 -9.94 -2.11
C ILE A 55 -8.10 -10.18 -0.62
N ALA A 56 -7.48 -11.20 -0.03
CA ALA A 56 -7.64 -11.49 1.40
C ALA A 56 -7.18 -10.31 2.30
N ALA A 57 -6.12 -9.61 1.91
CA ALA A 57 -5.66 -8.40 2.58
C ALA A 57 -6.66 -7.24 2.46
N ALA A 58 -7.25 -7.02 1.28
CA ALA A 58 -8.28 -6.01 1.07
C ALA A 58 -9.53 -6.28 1.90
N VAL A 59 -10.00 -7.54 1.96
CA VAL A 59 -11.11 -7.97 2.82
C VAL A 59 -10.77 -7.75 4.29
N THR A 60 -9.57 -8.13 4.72
CA THR A 60 -9.12 -7.93 6.11
C THR A 60 -9.07 -6.45 6.47
N ALA A 61 -8.53 -5.60 5.59
CA ALA A 61 -8.46 -4.15 5.80
C ALA A 61 -9.85 -3.51 5.84
N THR A 62 -10.78 -3.99 5.02
CA THR A 62 -12.17 -3.51 4.99
C THR A 62 -12.92 -3.91 6.26
N ALA A 63 -12.79 -5.17 6.70
CA ALA A 63 -13.37 -5.62 7.96
C ALA A 63 -12.82 -4.82 9.15
N TRP A 64 -11.52 -4.55 9.16
CA TRP A 64 -10.89 -3.67 10.14
C TRP A 64 -11.48 -2.25 10.10
N LEU A 65 -11.66 -1.67 8.92
CA LEU A 65 -12.21 -0.32 8.76
C LEU A 65 -13.63 -0.23 9.33
N VAL A 66 -14.49 -1.19 9.00
CA VAL A 66 -15.87 -1.27 9.49
C VAL A 66 -15.91 -1.35 11.01
N GLU A 67 -15.06 -2.20 11.59
CA GLU A 67 -14.99 -2.37 13.05
C GLU A 67 -14.42 -1.13 13.75
N MET A 68 -13.36 -0.53 13.20
CA MET A 68 -12.72 0.64 13.80
C MET A 68 -13.64 1.85 13.78
N ARG A 69 -14.39 2.06 12.68
CA ARG A 69 -15.41 3.09 12.60
C ARG A 69 -16.53 2.86 13.62
N ARG A 70 -17.03 1.62 13.74
CA ARG A 70 -18.05 1.29 14.75
C ARG A 70 -17.62 1.71 16.17
N ARG A 71 -16.35 1.54 16.50
CA ARG A 71 -15.79 1.94 17.80
C ARG A 71 -15.62 3.46 17.92
N ALA A 72 -15.11 4.11 16.88
CA ALA A 72 -14.83 5.55 16.89
C ALA A 72 -16.10 6.41 17.00
N TYR A 73 -17.22 5.96 16.42
CA TYR A 73 -18.47 6.73 16.45
C TYR A 73 -19.32 6.47 17.71
N ALA A 74 -19.03 5.44 18.51
CA ALA A 74 -19.82 5.11 19.69
C ALA A 74 -19.84 6.24 20.73
N PRO A 75 -20.98 6.51 21.40
CA PRO A 75 -22.24 5.75 21.35
C PRO A 75 -23.15 6.07 20.16
N VAL A 76 -22.80 7.06 19.34
CA VAL A 76 -23.59 7.46 18.17
C VAL A 76 -23.41 6.44 17.04
N ARG A 77 -24.44 6.22 16.24
CA ARG A 77 -24.37 5.32 15.08
C ARG A 77 -23.51 5.95 13.98
N ASP A 78 -22.62 5.16 13.37
CA ASP A 78 -21.88 5.59 12.16
C ASP A 78 -22.87 6.03 11.07
N PRO A 79 -22.75 7.25 10.51
CA PRO A 79 -23.62 7.72 9.43
C PRO A 79 -23.49 6.89 8.13
N ARG A 80 -22.41 6.12 7.97
CA ARG A 80 -22.21 5.23 6.80
C ARG A 80 -22.81 3.86 7.07
N SER A 81 -23.54 3.33 6.07
CA SER A 81 -24.04 1.96 6.13
C SER A 81 -22.89 0.95 6.01
N ARG A 82 -22.98 -0.18 6.71
CA ARG A 82 -21.97 -1.26 6.63
C ARG A 82 -21.80 -1.77 5.21
N ALA A 83 -22.89 -1.99 4.49
CA ALA A 83 -22.86 -2.41 3.08
C ALA A 83 -22.17 -1.35 2.20
N GLY A 84 -22.44 -0.06 2.44
CA GLY A 84 -21.79 1.04 1.72
C GLY A 84 -20.27 1.08 1.95
N LEU A 85 -19.80 0.75 3.16
CA LEU A 85 -18.36 0.63 3.45
C LEU A 85 -17.72 -0.54 2.69
N TRP A 86 -18.37 -1.72 2.67
CA TRP A 86 -17.86 -2.88 1.93
C TRP A 86 -17.81 -2.64 0.42
N VAL A 87 -18.91 -2.16 -0.16
CA VAL A 87 -18.99 -1.83 -1.59
C VAL A 87 -18.00 -0.73 -1.94
N GLY A 88 -17.97 0.33 -1.12
CA GLY A 88 -17.07 1.46 -1.31
C GLY A 88 -15.60 1.12 -1.14
N ALA A 89 -15.26 0.02 -0.45
CA ALA A 89 -13.88 -0.40 -0.23
C ALA A 89 -13.39 -1.51 -1.16
N LEU A 90 -14.28 -2.36 -1.70
CA LEU A 90 -13.87 -3.49 -2.54
C LEU A 90 -14.05 -3.24 -4.04
N LEU A 91 -14.94 -2.34 -4.45
CA LEU A 91 -15.07 -1.99 -5.87
C LEU A 91 -13.89 -1.12 -6.30
N VAL A 92 -13.01 -1.66 -7.17
CA VAL A 92 -11.71 -1.09 -7.55
C VAL A 92 -11.76 0.42 -7.86
N VAL A 93 -12.65 0.84 -8.77
CA VAL A 93 -12.76 2.24 -9.17
C VAL A 93 -13.31 3.12 -8.03
N VAL A 94 -14.31 2.62 -7.31
CA VAL A 94 -14.99 3.36 -6.24
C VAL A 94 -14.06 3.52 -5.03
N ASN A 95 -13.30 2.46 -4.71
CA ASN A 95 -12.35 2.38 -3.61
C ASN A 95 -11.35 3.53 -3.65
N PHE A 96 -10.73 3.77 -4.80
CA PHE A 96 -9.69 4.78 -4.93
C PHE A 96 -10.11 6.18 -4.44
N PHE A 97 -11.37 6.54 -4.66
CA PHE A 97 -11.93 7.83 -4.23
C PHE A 97 -12.58 7.77 -2.84
N ARG A 98 -13.17 6.64 -2.46
CA ARG A 98 -13.96 6.51 -1.22
C ARG A 98 -13.12 6.19 0.00
N LEU A 99 -12.07 5.37 -0.12
CA LEU A 99 -11.22 5.06 1.03
C LEU A 99 -10.57 6.29 1.67
N PRO A 100 -10.01 7.26 0.92
CA PRO A 100 -9.44 8.48 1.51
C PRO A 100 -10.47 9.24 2.36
N VAL A 101 -11.71 9.32 1.87
CA VAL A 101 -12.82 9.97 2.59
C VAL A 101 -13.16 9.19 3.86
N TYR A 102 -13.29 7.86 3.78
CA TYR A 102 -13.59 7.02 4.94
C TYR A 102 -12.50 7.09 6.02
N LEU A 103 -11.23 7.18 5.61
CA LEU A 103 -10.10 7.32 6.53
C LEU A 103 -10.03 8.72 7.14
N GLU A 104 -10.34 9.78 6.39
CA GLU A 104 -10.39 11.15 6.94
C GLU A 104 -11.57 11.33 7.90
N GLU A 105 -12.74 10.78 7.58
CA GLU A 105 -13.89 10.72 8.50
C GLU A 105 -13.51 9.99 9.80
N LEU A 106 -12.90 8.81 9.68
CA LEU A 106 -12.41 8.04 10.83
C LEU A 106 -11.35 8.82 11.62
N ARG A 107 -10.44 9.54 10.95
CA ARG A 107 -9.40 10.37 11.56
C ARG A 107 -10.00 11.50 12.41
N ARG A 108 -11.15 12.05 12.00
CA ARG A 108 -11.86 13.10 12.76
C ARG A 108 -12.63 12.55 13.95
N ALA A 109 -13.18 11.35 13.82
CA ALA A 109 -13.93 10.69 14.90
C ALA A 109 -13.03 10.02 15.94
N SER A 110 -11.80 9.64 15.57
CA SER A 110 -10.89 8.90 16.44
C SER A 110 -10.05 9.82 17.30
N THR A 111 -9.86 9.44 18.57
CA THR A 111 -8.94 10.12 19.50
C THR A 111 -7.47 9.93 19.12
N ARG A 112 -7.16 8.84 18.41
CA ARG A 112 -5.84 8.53 17.86
C ARG A 112 -5.96 8.34 16.36
N ALA A 113 -5.08 8.99 15.61
CA ALA A 113 -5.19 8.97 14.17
C ALA A 113 -3.84 9.29 13.49
N PRO A 114 -3.64 8.81 12.25
CA PRO A 114 -2.48 9.18 11.44
C PRO A 114 -2.46 10.69 11.20
N SER A 115 -1.26 11.22 10.98
CA SER A 115 -1.12 12.59 10.50
C SER A 115 -1.70 12.72 9.08
N ARG A 116 -2.07 13.94 8.67
CA ARG A 116 -2.54 14.18 7.28
C ARG A 116 -1.46 13.84 6.25
N SER A 117 -0.18 14.03 6.58
CA SER A 117 0.93 13.65 5.70
C SER A 117 1.05 12.14 5.55
N ASP A 118 0.78 11.36 6.60
CA ASP A 118 0.75 9.89 6.50
C ASP A 118 -0.39 9.41 5.59
N LEU A 119 -1.59 10.01 5.70
CA LEU A 119 -2.71 9.70 4.79
C LEU A 119 -2.40 10.10 3.34
N ARG A 120 -1.74 11.23 3.12
CA ARG A 120 -1.29 11.65 1.78
C ARG A 120 -0.25 10.68 1.21
N ARG A 121 0.71 10.23 2.02
CA ARG A 121 1.72 9.25 1.60
C ARG A 121 1.08 7.89 1.28
N TRP A 122 0.14 7.45 2.10
CA TRP A 122 -0.67 6.26 1.83
C TRP A 122 -1.42 6.38 0.50
N TRP A 123 -2.08 7.52 0.25
CA TRP A 123 -2.80 7.74 -0.99
C TRP A 123 -1.87 7.81 -2.21
N ALA A 124 -0.71 8.45 -2.08
CA ALA A 124 0.31 8.49 -3.12
C ALA A 124 0.82 7.08 -3.47
N ALA A 125 1.04 6.21 -2.48
CA ALA A 125 1.43 4.82 -2.72
C ALA A 125 0.39 4.06 -3.56
N TRP A 126 -0.90 4.26 -3.26
CA TRP A 126 -1.98 3.70 -4.08
C TRP A 126 -2.05 4.31 -5.48
N ALA A 127 -1.90 5.63 -5.61
CA ALA A 127 -1.89 6.31 -6.91
C ALA A 127 -0.77 5.80 -7.82
N VAL A 128 0.44 5.65 -7.26
CA VAL A 128 1.59 5.08 -7.97
C VAL A 128 1.32 3.63 -8.38
N ASN A 129 0.71 2.82 -7.49
CA ASN A 129 0.37 1.44 -7.84
C ASN A 129 -0.68 1.36 -8.95
N VAL A 130 -1.76 2.14 -8.88
CA VAL A 130 -2.80 2.20 -9.93
C VAL A 130 -2.19 2.63 -11.26
N LEU A 131 -1.33 3.64 -11.25
CA LEU A 131 -0.62 4.10 -12.45
C LEU A 131 0.27 2.98 -13.02
N ALA A 132 1.09 2.35 -12.19
CA ALA A 132 1.99 1.28 -12.62
C ALA A 132 1.23 0.08 -13.23
N VAL A 133 0.12 -0.34 -12.60
CA VAL A 133 -0.76 -1.39 -13.13
C VAL A 133 -1.39 -0.96 -14.45
N THR A 134 -1.87 0.27 -14.55
CA THR A 134 -2.51 0.78 -15.78
C THR A 134 -1.53 0.83 -16.93
N VAL A 135 -0.30 1.32 -16.69
CA VAL A 135 0.76 1.37 -17.70
C VAL A 135 1.20 -0.04 -18.10
N ALA A 136 1.31 -0.98 -17.15
CA ALA A 136 1.60 -2.39 -17.46
C ALA A 136 0.52 -3.03 -18.35
N LEU A 137 -0.76 -2.81 -18.06
CA LEU A 137 -1.88 -3.32 -18.85
C LEU A 137 -1.95 -2.68 -20.24
N TRP A 138 -1.74 -1.38 -20.31
CA TRP A 138 -1.68 -0.67 -21.59
C TRP A 138 -0.54 -1.20 -22.45
N ARG A 139 0.65 -1.36 -21.87
CA ARG A 139 1.82 -1.87 -22.59
C ARG A 139 1.67 -3.34 -22.99
N GLY A 140 1.03 -4.15 -22.15
CA GLY A 140 0.73 -5.56 -22.43
C GLY A 140 -0.29 -5.76 -23.55
N SER A 141 -1.05 -4.72 -23.90
CA SER A 141 -1.93 -4.73 -25.08
C SER A 141 -1.19 -4.45 -26.39
N GLY A 142 0.10 -4.09 -26.34
CA GLY A 142 0.92 -3.82 -27.51
C GLY A 142 1.49 -5.09 -28.13
N GLU A 143 1.76 -5.05 -29.44
CA GLU A 143 2.37 -6.17 -30.17
C GLU A 143 3.90 -6.07 -30.18
N GLY A 144 4.56 -7.23 -30.24
CA GLY A 144 6.00 -7.37 -30.46
C GLY A 144 6.85 -7.64 -29.22
N PRO A 145 8.11 -8.06 -29.41
CA PRO A 145 9.00 -8.49 -28.32
C PRO A 145 9.29 -7.38 -27.30
N GLN A 146 9.43 -6.14 -27.77
CA GLN A 146 9.67 -4.99 -26.89
C GLN A 146 8.48 -4.71 -25.98
N ALA A 147 7.25 -4.79 -26.50
CA ALA A 147 6.05 -4.62 -25.69
C ALA A 147 5.95 -5.71 -24.60
N ALA A 148 6.32 -6.95 -24.93
CA ALA A 148 6.37 -8.05 -23.96
C ALA A 148 7.43 -7.80 -22.86
N ALA A 149 8.65 -7.39 -23.23
CA ALA A 149 9.72 -7.09 -22.26
C ALA A 149 9.35 -5.92 -21.34
N ASP A 150 8.84 -4.82 -21.90
CA ASP A 150 8.36 -3.66 -21.15
C ASP A 150 7.26 -4.06 -20.16
N THR A 151 6.34 -4.93 -20.58
CA THR A 151 5.23 -5.41 -19.72
C THR A 151 5.74 -6.19 -18.51
N VAL A 152 6.76 -7.04 -18.69
CA VAL A 152 7.36 -7.78 -17.57
C VAL A 152 8.00 -6.81 -16.57
N LEU A 153 8.77 -5.84 -17.05
CA LEU A 153 9.40 -4.82 -16.20
C LEU A 153 8.36 -3.97 -15.46
N LEU A 154 7.35 -3.48 -16.17
CA LEU A 154 6.28 -2.67 -15.60
C LEU A 154 5.46 -3.45 -14.56
N THR A 155 5.24 -4.74 -14.77
CA THR A 155 4.57 -5.61 -13.80
C THR A 155 5.41 -5.82 -12.54
N ALA A 156 6.75 -5.92 -12.67
CA ALA A 156 7.66 -5.95 -11.52
C ALA A 156 7.54 -4.65 -10.70
N LEU A 157 7.55 -3.49 -11.37
CA LEU A 157 7.38 -2.18 -10.73
C LEU A 157 6.00 -2.03 -10.07
N ALA A 158 4.94 -2.52 -10.73
CA ALA A 158 3.60 -2.54 -10.17
C ALA A 158 3.53 -3.39 -8.89
N ALA A 159 4.20 -4.54 -8.86
CA ALA A 159 4.29 -5.39 -7.67
C ALA A 159 5.08 -4.72 -6.53
N LEU A 160 6.18 -4.01 -6.82
CA LEU A 160 6.88 -3.19 -5.81
C LEU A 160 5.99 -2.07 -5.26
N ALA A 161 5.25 -1.37 -6.13
CA ALA A 161 4.31 -0.35 -5.71
C ALA A 161 3.18 -0.93 -4.85
N ALA A 162 2.69 -2.14 -5.16
CA ALA A 162 1.70 -2.85 -4.36
C ALA A 162 2.26 -3.20 -2.96
N ALA A 163 3.50 -3.70 -2.88
CA ALA A 163 4.17 -3.96 -1.61
C ALA A 163 4.30 -2.68 -0.76
N TRP A 164 4.63 -1.54 -1.40
CA TRP A 164 4.64 -0.24 -0.73
C TRP A 164 3.25 0.18 -0.25
N ALA A 165 2.21 0.08 -1.08
CA ALA A 165 0.83 0.39 -0.69
C ALA A 165 0.34 -0.47 0.49
N VAL A 166 0.69 -1.76 0.52
CA VAL A 166 0.40 -2.66 1.66
C VAL A 166 1.13 -2.20 2.93
N ARG A 167 2.41 -1.80 2.81
CA ARG A 167 3.18 -1.27 3.93
C ARG A 167 2.55 0.00 4.51
N GLU A 168 2.19 0.97 3.66
CA GLU A 168 1.51 2.19 4.10
C GLU A 168 0.14 1.87 4.70
N THR A 169 -0.64 0.97 4.11
CA THR A 169 -1.96 0.58 4.63
C THR A 169 -1.83 -0.02 6.03
N ARG A 170 -0.85 -0.89 6.25
CA ARG A 170 -0.54 -1.43 7.58
C ARG A 170 -0.09 -0.33 8.55
N GLY A 171 0.68 0.65 8.08
CA GLY A 171 1.10 1.81 8.86
C GLY A 171 -0.08 2.66 9.33
N VAL A 172 -0.99 2.98 8.42
CA VAL A 172 -2.25 3.69 8.71
C VAL A 172 -3.07 2.90 9.73
N MET A 173 -3.33 1.61 9.50
CA MET A 173 -4.11 0.79 10.43
C MET A 173 -3.53 0.79 11.87
N ARG A 174 -2.20 0.73 11.98
CA ARG A 174 -1.50 0.76 13.27
C ARG A 174 -1.57 2.11 13.95
N SER A 175 -1.49 3.22 13.21
CA SER A 175 -1.53 4.57 13.79
C SER A 175 -2.85 4.88 14.54
N PHE A 176 -3.93 4.17 14.22
CA PHE A 176 -5.18 4.22 14.96
C PHE A 176 -5.20 3.36 16.25
N SER A 177 -4.27 2.41 16.38
CA SER A 177 -4.26 1.39 17.44
C SER A 177 -3.10 1.57 18.43
N ASP A 178 -1.89 1.75 17.91
CA ASP A 178 -0.64 1.77 18.68
C ASP A 178 -0.45 3.14 19.38
N PRO A 179 0.16 3.19 20.58
CA PRO A 179 0.59 4.45 21.18
C PRO A 179 1.57 5.16 20.24
N SER A 180 1.36 6.45 19.96
CA SER A 180 2.33 7.24 19.22
C SER A 180 3.71 7.06 19.86
N PRO A 181 4.80 6.78 19.11
CA PRO A 181 6.12 6.80 19.69
C PRO A 181 6.33 8.20 20.26
N ARG A 182 6.26 8.31 21.60
CA ARG A 182 6.55 9.56 22.29
C ARG A 182 8.01 9.85 21.97
N PHE A 183 8.27 10.80 21.08
CA PHE A 183 9.56 11.46 21.09
C PHE A 183 9.62 12.24 22.40
N THR A 184 10.13 11.58 23.45
CA THR A 184 10.29 12.11 24.81
C THR A 184 11.30 13.26 24.89
N ARG A 185 11.83 13.74 23.77
CA ARG A 185 12.66 14.95 23.73
C ARG A 185 11.82 16.15 23.33
N ARG A 186 10.90 16.55 24.21
CA ARG A 186 10.56 17.97 24.32
C ARG A 186 11.81 18.61 24.90
N PHE A 187 12.65 19.21 24.06
CA PHE A 187 13.64 20.17 24.54
C PHE A 187 12.85 21.33 25.13
N ILE A 188 12.51 21.21 26.42
CA ILE A 188 12.12 22.36 27.21
C ILE A 188 13.40 23.20 27.29
N ALA A 189 13.43 24.32 26.60
CA ALA A 189 14.47 25.32 26.79
C ALA A 189 14.38 25.77 28.25
N ALA A 190 15.22 25.20 29.11
CA ALA A 190 15.32 25.50 30.54
C ALA A 190 15.91 26.90 30.81
N GLY A 191 15.94 27.80 29.83
CA GLY A 191 16.64 29.08 29.90
C GLY A 191 15.75 30.33 29.91
N ILE A 192 14.42 30.21 29.84
CA ILE A 192 13.54 31.41 29.81
C ILE A 192 13.05 31.81 31.22
N LEU A 193 13.18 30.93 32.23
CA LEU A 193 12.72 31.24 33.58
C LEU A 193 13.76 31.96 34.46
N GLU A 194 15.05 31.97 34.10
CA GLU A 194 16.08 32.67 34.90
C GLU A 194 16.26 34.15 34.51
N ALA A 195 15.90 34.55 33.29
CA ALA A 195 16.13 35.92 32.82
C ALA A 195 15.16 36.98 33.41
N SER A 196 14.11 36.55 34.12
CA SER A 196 13.11 37.48 34.68
C SER A 196 13.26 37.74 36.18
N ALA A 197 14.22 37.11 36.87
CA ALA A 197 14.40 37.25 38.31
C ALA A 197 15.39 38.36 38.74
N THR A 198 16.11 38.99 37.81
CA THR A 198 17.17 39.97 38.12
C THR A 198 16.82 41.42 37.78
N ARG A 199 15.54 41.78 37.78
CA ARG A 199 15.13 43.20 37.78
C ARG A 199 14.30 43.52 39.02
N LYS A 200 15.00 43.70 40.15
CA LYS A 200 14.59 44.62 41.21
C LYS A 200 15.85 45.27 41.79
N ASP A 201 15.81 46.60 41.69
CA ASP A 201 16.49 47.64 42.47
C ASP A 201 18.02 47.74 42.40
#